data_AF-A0A0G0LL26-F1
#
_entry.id   AF-A0A0G0LL26-F1
#
_cell.length_a   1.000
_cell.length_b   1.000
_cell.length_c   1.000
_cell.angle_alpha   90.00
_cell.angle_beta   90.00
_cell.angle_gamma   90.00
#
_symmetry.space_group_name_H-M   'P 1'
#
loop_
_entity.id
_entity.type
_entity.pdbx_description
1 polymer ?
#
loop_
_entity_poly.entity_id
_entity_poly.type
_entity_poly.pdbx_seq_one_letter_code
_entity_poly.pdbx_strand_id
1 'polypeptide(L)'
;MLNNSNDFTRKNFIKHLDTLELSAKTHKNYRSDLGHFVGWLILRIRSLGSYVTTLTETVPFMNKDIPFEYKSFLMENNIPVKTINRRLSTLRHLAKFLVISNLINTNLMDGVENISQSNKVVKNTSDPLIDEFRIHLETEKVSKNTIKNYVSDVRQFLVWLEKT
;
A
#
# COMPACT_ATOMS: atom_id res chain seq x y z
N MET A 1 1.39 6.94 -27.86
CA MET A 1 1.77 7.97 -26.86
C MET A 1 0.52 8.72 -26.46
N LEU A 2 -0.08 8.40 -25.32
CA LEU A 2 -1.28 9.10 -24.85
C LEU A 2 -0.86 10.45 -24.23
N ASN A 3 -1.49 11.52 -24.72
CA ASN A 3 -1.23 12.90 -24.31
C ASN A 3 -1.43 13.07 -22.79
N ASN A 4 -0.35 13.27 -22.05
CA ASN A 4 -0.36 13.65 -20.61
C ASN A 4 -0.92 15.07 -20.38
N SER A 5 -1.48 15.73 -21.40
CA SER A 5 -2.05 17.07 -21.31
C SER A 5 -3.26 17.14 -20.38
N ASN A 6 -4.04 16.06 -20.28
CA ASN A 6 -5.33 16.04 -19.58
C ASN A 6 -5.26 15.64 -18.09
N ASP A 7 -4.10 15.19 -17.60
CA ASP A 7 -3.94 14.82 -16.18
C ASP A 7 -3.63 16.05 -15.29
N PHE A 8 -4.58 16.98 -15.22
CA PHE A 8 -4.47 18.21 -14.44
C PHE A 8 -4.29 17.95 -12.94
N THR A 9 -5.00 16.96 -12.38
CA THR A 9 -4.87 16.61 -10.95
C THR A 9 -3.45 16.20 -10.63
N ARG A 10 -2.82 15.34 -11.46
CA ARG A 10 -1.41 14.97 -11.28
C ARG A 10 -0.48 16.16 -11.38
N LYS A 11 -0.65 17.00 -12.40
CA LYS A 11 0.20 18.19 -12.62
C LYS A 11 0.14 19.15 -11.43
N ASN A 12 -1.05 19.42 -10.92
CA ASN A 12 -1.22 20.34 -9.79
C ASN A 12 -0.72 19.75 -8.48
N PHE A 13 -0.94 18.45 -8.25
CA PHE A 13 -0.37 17.80 -7.08
C PHE A 13 1.15 17.86 -7.10
N ILE A 14 1.77 17.64 -8.27
CA ILE A 14 3.21 17.79 -8.45
C ILE A 14 3.68 19.22 -8.11
N LYS A 15 3.00 20.25 -8.62
CA LYS A 15 3.31 21.65 -8.28
C LYS A 15 3.13 21.93 -6.79
N HIS A 16 2.11 21.37 -6.16
CA HIS A 16 1.89 21.47 -4.72
C HIS A 16 3.02 20.81 -3.92
N LEU A 17 3.59 19.68 -4.38
CA LEU A 17 4.76 19.10 -3.71
C LEU A 17 5.99 20.01 -3.79
N ASP A 18 6.13 20.77 -4.87
CA ASP A 18 7.25 21.70 -5.05
C ASP A 18 7.17 22.88 -4.06
N THR A 19 5.98 23.18 -3.49
CA THR A 19 5.82 24.20 -2.43
C THR A 19 6.17 23.70 -1.02
N LEU A 20 6.45 22.41 -0.83
CA LEU A 20 6.60 21.81 0.52
C LEU A 20 8.04 21.82 1.09
N GLU A 21 8.97 22.63 0.55
CA GLU A 21 10.38 22.71 1.00
C GLU A 21 11.05 21.34 1.23
N LEU A 22 10.67 20.34 0.44
CA LEU A 22 11.16 18.97 0.57
C LEU A 22 12.53 18.80 -0.11
N SER A 23 13.31 17.83 0.37
CA SER A 23 14.55 17.44 -0.32
C SER A 23 14.26 16.90 -1.73
N ALA A 24 15.18 17.11 -2.67
CA ALA A 24 15.08 16.57 -4.04
C ALA A 24 14.89 15.04 -4.06
N LYS A 25 15.50 14.33 -3.10
CA LYS A 25 15.31 12.88 -2.93
C LYS A 25 13.87 12.55 -2.55
N THR A 26 13.27 13.31 -1.65
CA THR A 26 11.86 13.17 -1.26
C THR A 26 10.93 13.46 -2.42
N HIS A 27 11.18 14.52 -3.20
CA HIS A 27 10.38 14.81 -4.41
C HIS A 27 10.42 13.67 -5.42
N LYS A 28 11.60 13.13 -5.72
CA LYS A 28 11.75 11.97 -6.63
C LYS A 28 10.97 10.77 -6.11
N ASN A 29 11.06 10.50 -4.80
CA ASN A 29 10.34 9.43 -4.16
C ASN A 29 8.81 9.59 -4.29
N TYR A 30 8.28 10.78 -4.00
CA TYR A 30 6.84 11.06 -4.10
C TYR A 30 6.33 10.96 -5.53
N ARG A 31 7.09 11.44 -6.53
CA ARG A 31 6.72 11.29 -7.94
C ARG A 31 6.65 9.82 -8.36
N SER A 32 7.62 9.00 -7.93
CA SER A 32 7.63 7.56 -8.19
C SER A 32 6.45 6.84 -7.51
N ASP A 33 6.17 7.17 -6.25
CA ASP A 33 5.08 6.56 -5.49
C ASP A 33 3.72 6.93 -6.05
N LEU A 34 3.53 8.20 -6.43
CA LEU A 34 2.33 8.66 -7.12
C LEU A 34 2.12 7.88 -8.41
N GLY A 35 3.17 7.71 -9.22
CA GLY A 35 3.10 6.91 -10.45
C GLY A 35 2.64 5.49 -10.20
N HIS A 36 3.19 4.83 -9.18
CA HIS A 36 2.77 3.48 -8.82
C HIS A 36 1.31 3.43 -8.35
N PHE A 37 0.90 4.34 -7.46
CA PHE A 37 -0.48 4.37 -6.96
C PHE A 37 -1.48 4.61 -8.09
N VAL A 38 -1.22 5.60 -8.96
CA VAL A 38 -2.10 5.93 -10.10
C VAL A 38 -2.20 4.75 -11.06
N GLY A 39 -1.09 4.08 -11.38
CA GLY A 39 -1.11 2.89 -12.23
C GLY A 39 -1.97 1.77 -11.65
N TRP A 40 -1.81 1.48 -10.36
CA TRP A 40 -2.64 0.50 -9.65
C TRP A 40 -4.12 0.91 -9.64
N LEU A 41 -4.43 2.17 -9.32
CA LEU A 41 -5.80 2.67 -9.22
C LEU A 41 -6.54 2.61 -10.56
N ILE A 42 -5.86 2.97 -11.66
CA ILE A 42 -6.41 2.85 -13.01
C ILE A 42 -6.74 1.39 -13.31
N LEU A 43 -5.83 0.45 -13.03
CA LEU A 43 -6.09 -0.98 -13.25
C LEU A 43 -7.26 -1.47 -12.41
N ARG A 44 -7.34 -1.04 -11.15
CA ARG A 44 -8.41 -1.40 -10.21
C ARG A 44 -9.79 -0.89 -10.64
N ILE A 45 -9.88 0.32 -11.17
CA ILE A 45 -11.14 0.89 -11.68
C ILE A 45 -11.53 0.23 -13.01
N ARG A 46 -10.54 -0.05 -13.88
CA ARG A 46 -10.77 -0.76 -15.13
C ARG A 46 -11.25 -2.19 -14.92
N SER A 47 -10.79 -2.89 -13.88
CA SER A 47 -11.30 -4.22 -13.55
C SER A 47 -12.75 -4.20 -13.06
N LEU A 48 -13.29 -3.04 -12.66
CA LEU A 48 -14.71 -2.83 -12.36
C LEU A 48 -15.54 -2.40 -13.58
N GLY A 49 -14.95 -2.32 -14.77
CA GLY A 49 -15.63 -2.01 -16.02
C GLY A 49 -15.65 -0.53 -16.41
N SER A 50 -15.00 0.36 -15.65
CA SER A 50 -14.90 1.79 -15.99
C SER A 50 -13.62 2.11 -16.77
N TYR A 51 -13.73 2.87 -17.86
CA TYR A 51 -12.57 3.26 -18.67
C TYR A 51 -11.96 4.57 -18.16
N VAL A 52 -10.84 4.47 -17.45
CA VAL A 52 -10.05 5.61 -16.96
C VAL A 52 -8.58 5.43 -17.34
N THR A 53 -7.89 6.54 -17.53
CA THR A 53 -6.51 6.60 -18.04
C THR A 53 -5.62 7.62 -17.31
N THR A 54 -6.21 8.54 -16.54
CA THR A 54 -5.49 9.60 -15.82
C THR A 54 -5.91 9.69 -14.36
N LEU A 55 -5.09 10.33 -13.51
CA LEU A 55 -5.49 10.58 -12.11
C LEU A 55 -6.71 11.52 -12.03
N THR A 56 -6.85 12.48 -12.93
CA THR A 56 -8.07 13.32 -13.01
C THR A 56 -9.34 12.48 -13.15
N GLU A 57 -9.32 11.49 -14.06
CA GLU A 57 -10.48 10.63 -14.33
C GLU A 57 -10.79 9.66 -13.19
N THR A 58 -9.81 9.37 -12.31
CA THR A 58 -10.05 8.47 -11.17
C THR A 58 -10.65 9.17 -9.96
N VAL A 59 -10.66 10.52 -9.92
CA VAL A 59 -11.18 11.31 -8.78
C VAL A 59 -12.61 10.92 -8.38
N PRO A 60 -13.58 10.75 -9.29
CA PRO A 60 -14.96 10.39 -8.92
C PRO A 60 -15.09 9.04 -8.20
N PHE A 61 -14.08 8.17 -8.32
CA PHE A 61 -14.06 6.84 -7.69
C PHE A 61 -13.34 6.83 -6.34
N MET A 62 -12.76 7.96 -5.91
CA MET A 62 -12.03 8.06 -4.65
C MET A 62 -12.98 7.94 -3.46
N ASN A 63 -12.71 6.98 -2.59
CA ASN A 63 -13.43 6.75 -1.34
C ASN A 63 -12.47 6.25 -0.25
N LYS A 64 -12.99 6.02 0.96
CA LYS A 64 -12.18 5.60 2.11
C LYS A 64 -11.62 4.18 2.01
N ASP A 65 -12.16 3.33 1.14
CA ASP A 65 -11.71 1.94 0.99
C ASP A 65 -10.47 1.82 0.10
N ILE A 66 -10.32 2.71 -0.88
CA ILE A 66 -9.21 2.70 -1.86
C ILE A 66 -7.82 2.60 -1.19
N PRO A 67 -7.49 3.36 -0.14
CA PRO A 67 -6.21 3.20 0.56
C PRO A 67 -6.01 1.85 1.24
N PHE A 68 -7.07 1.27 1.83
CA PHE A 68 -6.99 -0.02 2.48
C PHE A 68 -6.76 -1.12 1.43
N GLU A 69 -7.50 -1.08 0.31
CA GLU A 69 -7.27 -1.98 -0.82
C GLU A 69 -5.83 -1.85 -1.37
N TYR A 70 -5.34 -0.62 -1.54
CA TYR A 70 -3.97 -0.38 -2.01
C TYR A 70 -2.94 -0.92 -1.02
N LYS A 71 -3.13 -0.69 0.29
CA LYS A 71 -2.27 -1.20 1.35
C LYS A 71 -2.24 -2.73 1.33
N SER A 72 -3.40 -3.38 1.23
CA SER A 72 -3.52 -4.85 1.12
C SER A 72 -2.79 -5.38 -0.11
N PHE A 73 -3.02 -4.77 -1.29
CA PHE A 73 -2.30 -5.11 -2.52
C PHE A 73 -0.78 -5.05 -2.33
N LEU A 74 -0.26 -4.00 -1.69
CA LEU A 74 1.19 -3.87 -1.45
C LEU A 74 1.72 -4.96 -0.50
N MET A 75 0.94 -5.34 0.51
CA MET A 75 1.30 -6.39 1.46
C MET A 75 1.31 -7.77 0.80
N GLU A 76 0.26 -8.08 0.02
CA GLU A 76 0.11 -9.34 -0.72
C GLU A 76 1.21 -9.52 -1.78
N ASN A 77 1.67 -8.42 -2.38
CA ASN A 77 2.78 -8.41 -3.33
C ASN A 77 4.17 -8.33 -2.66
N ASN A 78 4.26 -8.58 -1.35
CA ASN A 78 5.51 -8.63 -0.58
C ASN A 78 6.39 -7.38 -0.72
N ILE A 79 5.78 -6.21 -0.91
CA ILE A 79 6.52 -4.95 -1.00
C ILE A 79 7.19 -4.67 0.35
N PRO A 80 8.47 -4.23 0.38
CA PRO A 80 9.15 -3.93 1.63
C PRO A 80 8.37 -2.92 2.49
N VAL A 81 8.20 -3.19 3.79
CA VAL A 81 7.42 -2.35 4.73
C VAL A 81 7.82 -0.86 4.66
N LYS A 82 9.13 -0.59 4.58
CA LYS A 82 9.65 0.79 4.43
C LYS A 82 9.13 1.46 3.14
N THR A 83 9.04 0.71 2.05
CA THR A 83 8.48 1.17 0.78
C THR A 83 6.98 1.37 0.86
N ILE A 84 6.25 0.48 1.55
CA ILE A 84 4.81 0.64 1.79
C ILE A 84 4.55 1.94 2.56
N ASN A 85 5.22 2.15 3.70
CA ASN A 85 5.04 3.36 4.51
C ASN A 85 5.41 4.63 3.76
N ARG A 86 6.45 4.58 2.91
CA ARG A 86 6.81 5.69 2.03
C ARG A 86 5.68 6.01 1.03
N ARG A 87 5.09 4.99 0.39
CA ARG A 87 3.95 5.14 -0.52
C ARG A 87 2.70 5.68 0.19
N LEU A 88 2.38 5.15 1.38
CA LEU A 88 1.28 5.66 2.20
C LEU A 88 1.52 7.13 2.61
N SER A 89 2.77 7.52 2.85
CA SER A 89 3.11 8.93 3.08
C SER A 89 2.80 9.82 1.89
N THR A 90 3.19 9.39 0.69
CA THR A 90 2.83 10.09 -0.56
C THR A 90 1.31 10.19 -0.71
N LEU A 91 0.58 9.10 -0.44
CA LEU A 91 -0.87 9.07 -0.53
C LEU A 91 -1.56 9.99 0.49
N ARG A 92 -0.97 10.19 1.69
CA ARG A 92 -1.44 11.20 2.67
C ARG A 92 -1.31 12.62 2.14
N HIS A 93 -0.20 12.96 1.47
CA HIS A 93 -0.06 14.26 0.82
C HIS A 93 -1.07 14.43 -0.31
N LEU A 94 -1.28 13.40 -1.13
CA LEU A 94 -2.27 13.43 -2.19
C LEU A 94 -3.68 13.65 -1.63
N ALA A 95 -4.09 12.89 -0.61
CA ALA A 95 -5.42 13.00 -0.03
C ALA A 95 -5.69 14.39 0.57
N LYS A 96 -4.73 14.96 1.30
CA LYS A 96 -4.81 16.35 1.78
C LYS A 96 -4.95 17.35 0.63
N PHE A 97 -4.14 17.18 -0.42
CA PHE A 97 -4.20 18.03 -1.61
C PHE A 97 -5.57 17.95 -2.29
N LEU A 98 -6.14 16.75 -2.45
CA LEU A 98 -7.46 16.57 -3.07
C LEU A 98 -8.56 17.27 -2.27
N VAL A 99 -8.49 17.23 -0.93
CA VAL A 99 -9.43 17.95 -0.06
C VAL A 99 -9.26 19.47 -0.19
N ILE A 100 -8.04 19.99 -0.06
CA ILE A 100 -7.77 21.44 -0.14
C ILE A 100 -8.12 22.00 -1.54
N SER A 101 -8.01 21.17 -2.57
CA SER A 101 -8.39 21.54 -3.95
C SER A 101 -9.89 21.37 -4.23
N ASN A 102 -10.71 21.02 -3.24
CA ASN A 102 -12.14 20.72 -3.36
C ASN A 102 -12.46 19.64 -4.41
N LEU A 103 -11.55 18.68 -4.63
CA LEU A 103 -11.76 17.55 -5.54
C LEU A 103 -12.47 16.38 -4.85
N ILE A 104 -12.33 16.29 -3.52
CA ILE A 104 -13.05 15.33 -2.67
C ILE A 104 -13.47 16.02 -1.37
N ASN A 105 -14.56 15.57 -0.77
CA ASN A 105 -15.12 16.22 0.44
C ASN A 105 -14.50 15.69 1.74
N THR A 106 -13.86 14.52 1.72
CA THR A 106 -13.31 13.88 2.92
C THR A 106 -11.93 13.32 2.63
N ASN A 107 -11.05 13.37 3.63
CA ASN A 107 -9.73 12.78 3.52
C ASN A 107 -9.83 11.25 3.50
N LEU A 108 -9.54 10.65 2.35
CA LEU A 108 -9.58 9.20 2.16
C LEU A 108 -8.53 8.44 2.99
N MET A 109 -7.45 9.11 3.43
CA MET A 109 -6.38 8.49 4.23
C MET A 109 -6.66 8.48 5.73
N ASP A 110 -7.82 8.93 6.18
CA ASP A 110 -8.20 8.89 7.59
C ASP A 110 -8.27 7.42 8.08
N GLY A 111 -7.59 7.12 9.19
CA GLY A 111 -7.50 5.76 9.73
C GLY A 111 -6.47 4.84 9.06
N VAL A 112 -5.76 5.32 8.03
CA VAL A 112 -4.75 4.51 7.32
C VAL A 112 -3.38 4.63 8.00
N GLU A 113 -3.10 3.70 8.90
CA GLU A 113 -1.85 3.65 9.65
C GLU A 113 -0.67 3.08 8.85
N ASN A 114 0.53 3.49 9.25
CA ASN A 114 1.76 2.86 8.78
C ASN A 114 1.83 1.40 9.26
N ILE A 115 2.50 0.56 8.47
CA ILE A 115 2.83 -0.80 8.87
C ILE A 115 4.07 -0.74 9.77
N SER A 116 3.94 -1.22 11.00
CA SER A 116 5.11 -1.44 11.86
C SER A 116 5.94 -2.59 11.28
N GLN A 117 7.27 -2.50 11.37
CA GLN A 117 8.18 -3.58 10.97
C GLN A 117 7.94 -4.89 11.76
N SER A 118 7.19 -4.84 12.86
CA SER A 118 6.72 -5.98 13.64
C SER A 118 5.48 -6.68 13.06
N ASN A 119 4.72 -6.06 12.17
CA ASN A 119 3.45 -6.59 11.65
C ASN A 119 3.59 -7.21 10.24
N LYS A 120 4.51 -8.17 10.07
CA LYS A 120 4.31 -9.22 9.05
C LYS A 120 3.13 -10.07 9.54
N VAL A 121 1.95 -9.86 8.96
CA VAL A 121 0.75 -10.71 9.00
C VAL A 121 0.62 -11.51 10.31
N VAL A 122 0.09 -10.85 11.34
CA VAL A 122 -0.53 -11.57 12.45
C VAL A 122 -2.01 -11.71 12.10
N LYS A 123 -2.37 -12.80 11.42
CA LYS A 123 -3.67 -13.41 11.70
C LYS A 123 -3.53 -13.94 13.14
N ASN A 124 -4.05 -13.19 14.11
CA ASN A 124 -4.17 -13.64 15.49
C ASN A 124 -5.28 -14.69 15.54
N THR A 125 -4.94 -15.90 15.11
CA THR A 125 -5.35 -17.12 15.77
C THR A 125 -4.03 -17.76 16.15
N SER A 126 -3.63 -17.67 17.42
CA SER A 126 -2.52 -18.46 17.94
C SER A 126 -2.94 -19.92 17.83
N ASP A 127 -2.64 -20.53 16.69
CA ASP A 127 -2.79 -21.96 16.48
C ASP A 127 -1.75 -22.64 17.39
N PRO A 128 -2.20 -23.39 18.43
CA PRO A 128 -1.31 -24.05 19.37
C PRO A 128 -0.23 -24.90 18.67
N LEU A 129 -0.55 -25.50 17.51
CA LEU A 129 0.37 -26.32 16.74
C LEU A 129 1.52 -25.50 16.14
N ILE A 130 1.24 -24.27 15.71
CA ILE A 130 2.27 -23.37 15.16
C ILE A 130 3.22 -22.88 16.27
N ASP A 131 2.69 -22.68 17.47
CA ASP A 131 3.49 -22.29 18.63
C ASP A 131 4.38 -23.44 19.12
N GLU A 132 3.86 -24.68 19.16
CA GLU A 132 4.65 -25.88 19.43
C GLU A 132 5.76 -26.07 18.40
N PHE A 133 5.45 -25.89 17.11
CA PHE A 133 6.44 -25.95 16.03
C PHE A 133 7.54 -24.89 16.20
N ARG A 134 7.17 -23.67 16.57
CA ARG A 134 8.14 -22.60 16.86
C ARG A 134 9.06 -22.98 18.03
N ILE A 135 8.50 -23.48 19.13
CA ILE A 135 9.25 -23.90 20.32
C ILE A 135 10.22 -25.04 19.98
N HIS A 136 9.81 -25.98 19.16
CA HIS A 136 10.67 -27.06 18.70
C HIS A 136 11.90 -26.52 17.94
N LEU A 137 11.70 -25.58 17.00
CA LEU A 137 12.82 -24.99 16.25
C LEU A 137 13.76 -24.13 17.13
N GLU A 138 13.21 -23.48 18.16
CA GLU A 138 14.02 -22.78 19.17
C GLU A 138 14.91 -23.75 19.96
N THR A 139 14.36 -24.93 20.30
CA THR A 139 15.10 -26.01 20.99
C THR A 139 16.21 -26.58 20.13
N GLU A 140 15.96 -26.73 18.82
CA GLU A 140 16.96 -27.13 17.81
C GLU A 140 18.01 -26.03 17.51
N LYS A 141 17.98 -24.90 18.23
CA LYS A 141 18.90 -23.77 18.06
C LYS A 141 18.93 -23.21 16.63
N VAL A 142 17.82 -23.36 15.91
CA VAL A 142 17.65 -22.79 14.56
C VAL A 142 17.73 -21.27 14.66
N SER A 143 18.33 -20.61 13.66
CA SER A 143 18.47 -19.15 13.70
C SER A 143 17.10 -18.47 13.77
N LYS A 144 16.98 -17.38 14.54
CA LYS A 144 15.71 -16.62 14.68
C LYS A 144 15.10 -16.23 13.33
N ASN A 145 15.95 -15.94 12.34
CA ASN A 145 15.50 -15.60 10.99
C ASN A 145 14.94 -16.82 10.24
N THR A 146 15.58 -17.97 10.39
CA THR A 146 15.11 -19.24 9.82
C THR A 146 13.80 -19.71 10.48
N ILE A 147 13.69 -19.62 11.81
CA ILE A 147 12.45 -19.92 12.55
C ILE A 147 11.29 -19.08 12.01
N LYS A 148 11.52 -17.77 11.86
CA LYS A 148 10.51 -16.85 11.32
C LYS A 148 10.08 -17.22 9.91
N ASN A 149 11.01 -17.63 9.04
CA ASN A 149 10.70 -18.05 7.69
C ASN A 149 9.86 -19.34 7.69
N TYR A 150 10.30 -20.38 8.41
CA TYR A 150 9.57 -21.65 8.47
C TYR A 150 8.17 -21.52 9.07
N VAL A 151 8.01 -20.76 10.15
CA VAL A 151 6.69 -20.47 10.73
C VAL A 151 5.79 -19.74 9.74
N SER A 152 6.35 -18.82 8.92
CA SER A 152 5.60 -18.14 7.87
C SER A 152 5.16 -19.11 6.77
N ASP A 153 6.05 -19.98 6.31
CA ASP A 153 5.79 -20.92 5.22
C ASP A 153 4.70 -21.94 5.62
N VAL A 154 4.79 -22.49 6.84
CA VAL A 154 3.77 -23.42 7.38
C VAL A 154 2.41 -22.74 7.52
N ARG A 155 2.35 -21.49 8.02
CA ARG A 155 1.09 -20.74 8.08
C ARG A 155 0.47 -20.54 6.70
N GLN A 156 1.30 -20.22 5.70
CA GLN A 156 0.81 -20.08 4.32
C GLN A 156 0.28 -21.40 3.76
N PHE A 157 0.96 -22.51 4.04
CA PHE A 157 0.52 -23.84 3.65
C PHE A 157 -0.83 -24.22 4.29
N LEU A 158 -1.03 -23.97 5.58
CA LEU A 158 -2.29 -24.24 6.26
C LEU A 158 -3.44 -23.39 5.70
N VAL A 159 -3.21 -22.10 5.48
CA VAL A 159 -4.20 -21.21 4.85
C VAL A 159 -4.56 -21.66 3.42
N TRP A 160 -3.62 -22.26 2.69
CA TRP A 160 -3.88 -22.85 1.38
C TRP A 160 -4.74 -24.12 1.48
N LEU A 161 -4.48 -24.99 2.47
CA LEU A 161 -5.30 -26.18 2.73
C LEU A 161 -6.75 -25.81 3.06
N GLU A 162 -6.99 -24.80 3.89
CA GLU A 162 -8.35 -24.35 4.26
C GLU A 162 -9.16 -23.80 3.08
N LYS A 163 -8.50 -23.41 2.00
CA LYS A 163 -9.14 -22.88 0.78
C LYS A 163 -9.46 -23.97 -0.26
N THR A 164 -8.98 -25.19 -0.06
CA THR A 164 -9.17 -26.34 -0.97
C THR A 164 -10.25 -27.25 -0.43
#